data_AF-A0A914LSX0-F1
#
_entry.id   AF-A0A914LSX0-F1
#
_cell.length_a   1.000
_cell.length_b   1.000
_cell.length_c   1.000
_cell.angle_alpha   90.00
_cell.angle_beta   90.00
_cell.angle_gamma   90.00
#
_symmetry.space_group_name_H-M   'P 1'
#
loop_
_entity.id
_entity.type
_entity.pdbx_description
1 polymer ?
#
loop_
_entity_poly.entity_id
_entity_poly.type
_entity_poly.pdbx_seq_one_letter_code
_entity_poly.pdbx_strand_id
1 'polypeptide(L)'
;MATFQKPLLPVRLIICFVSSPAFTGNSALSPFTFEHANLRSVSAEFGGFQFPAVPYDLDFAKGNFVRAYVDTYVGMDLDNWPNSDQRTLDISMKEFSKSSCFFVIPMTSTLEDTNGLELIRQGTTTVRCLFNQPVKDTGYEMIIMGEFDAIMSINADRVLSTDGSV
;
A
#
# COMPACT_ATOMS: atom_id res chain seq x y z
N MET A 1 15.59 0.68 -1.08
CA MET A 1 14.82 1.49 -2.04
C MET A 1 14.30 0.53 -3.09
N ALA A 2 12.98 0.36 -3.17
CA ALA A 2 12.35 -0.48 -4.18
C ALA A 2 11.75 0.42 -5.25
N THR A 3 11.94 0.07 -6.52
CA THR A 3 11.53 0.86 -7.69
C THR A 3 10.69 0.00 -8.60
N PHE A 4 9.48 0.45 -8.92
CA PHE A 4 8.56 -0.27 -9.81
C PHE A 4 8.49 0.42 -11.18
N GLN A 5 8.67 -0.34 -12.26
CA GLN A 5 8.68 0.15 -13.65
C GLN A 5 7.37 -0.16 -14.38
N LYS A 6 6.25 0.38 -13.88
CA LYS A 6 5.06 0.59 -14.69
C LYS A 6 4.90 2.10 -14.82
N PRO A 7 4.78 2.65 -16.04
CA PRO A 7 4.79 4.10 -16.21
C PRO A 7 3.57 4.74 -15.55
N LEU A 8 2.46 4.03 -15.34
CA LEU A 8 1.26 4.60 -14.72
C LEU A 8 1.47 4.88 -13.22
N LEU A 9 0.97 6.01 -12.73
CA LEU A 9 0.81 6.26 -11.29
C LEU A 9 -0.20 5.25 -10.72
N PRO A 10 0.15 4.47 -9.67
CA PRO A 10 -0.83 3.67 -8.95
C PRO A 10 -1.85 4.59 -8.28
N VAL A 11 -3.12 4.18 -8.23
CA VAL A 11 -4.16 4.85 -7.41
C VAL A 11 -3.89 4.62 -5.93
N ARG A 12 -3.45 3.40 -5.60
CA ARG A 12 -3.18 2.93 -4.24
C ARG A 12 -2.03 1.95 -4.24
N LEU A 13 -1.20 2.01 -3.20
CA LEU A 13 -0.17 1.03 -2.91
C LEU A 13 -0.50 0.33 -1.60
N ILE A 14 -0.41 -1.00 -1.60
CA ILE A 14 -0.50 -1.83 -0.41
C ILE A 14 0.85 -2.51 -0.22
N ILE A 15 1.48 -2.23 0.91
CA ILE A 15 2.84 -2.69 1.22
C ILE A 15 2.78 -3.56 2.47
N CYS A 16 3.39 -4.74 2.41
CA CYS A 16 3.59 -5.59 3.58
C CYS A 16 4.97 -6.23 3.57
N PHE A 17 5.41 -6.67 4.75
CA PHE A 17 6.71 -7.30 4.95
C PHE A 17 6.53 -8.70 5.48
N VAL A 18 7.28 -9.63 4.90
CA VAL A 18 7.31 -11.02 5.30
C VAL A 18 8.75 -11.39 5.62
N SER A 19 8.96 -12.22 6.63
CA SER A 19 10.29 -12.76 6.92
C SER A 19 10.80 -13.57 5.72
N SER A 20 12.01 -13.31 5.22
CA SER A 20 12.55 -14.04 4.07
C SER A 20 12.49 -15.57 4.18
N PRO A 21 12.80 -16.22 5.32
CA PRO A 21 12.63 -17.67 5.46
C PRO A 21 11.17 -18.14 5.34
N ALA A 22 10.19 -17.33 5.75
CA ALA A 22 8.78 -17.64 5.56
C ALA A 22 8.37 -17.55 4.09
N PHE A 23 8.91 -16.57 3.36
CA PHE A 23 8.68 -16.41 1.92
C PHE A 23 9.35 -17.52 1.09
N THR A 24 10.58 -17.92 1.45
CA THR A 24 11.32 -18.97 0.73
C THR A 24 10.83 -20.40 1.03
N GLY A 25 9.81 -20.58 1.89
CA GLY A 25 9.13 -21.85 2.09
C GLY A 25 9.61 -22.68 3.30
N ASN A 26 10.06 -22.05 4.38
CA ASN A 26 10.27 -22.78 5.64
C ASN A 26 8.92 -23.32 6.17
N SER A 27 8.80 -24.65 6.31
CA SER A 27 7.56 -25.32 6.71
C SER A 27 7.06 -24.99 8.12
N ALA A 28 7.92 -24.44 8.98
CA ALA A 28 7.54 -24.00 10.33
C ALA A 28 6.97 -22.57 10.36
N LEU A 29 7.13 -21.80 9.29
CA LEU A 29 6.71 -20.40 9.20
C LEU A 29 5.60 -20.24 8.16
N SER A 30 4.72 -19.26 8.38
CA SER A 30 3.64 -18.94 7.43
C SER A 30 4.02 -17.71 6.61
N PRO A 31 3.95 -17.77 5.25
CA PRO A 31 4.15 -16.59 4.40
C PRO A 31 3.02 -15.56 4.52
N PHE A 32 1.91 -15.91 5.18
CA PHE A 32 0.80 -15.01 5.48
C PHE A 32 0.95 -14.29 6.83
N THR A 33 2.12 -14.40 7.47
CA THR A 33 2.45 -13.60 8.65
C THR A 33 3.13 -12.32 8.19
N PHE A 34 2.37 -11.23 8.17
CA PHE A 34 2.84 -9.91 7.76
C PHE A 34 3.35 -9.14 8.98
N GLU A 35 4.67 -9.02 9.07
CA GLU A 35 5.36 -8.34 10.16
C GLU A 35 5.45 -6.82 9.89
N HIS A 36 5.54 -6.03 10.96
CA HIS A 36 5.76 -4.58 10.86
C HIS A 36 7.22 -4.19 10.58
N ALA A 37 8.14 -5.17 10.59
CA ALA A 37 9.58 -5.02 10.35
C ALA A 37 10.28 -3.92 11.19
N ASN A 38 9.72 -3.51 12.33
CA ASN A 38 10.17 -2.35 13.13
C ASN A 38 10.35 -1.06 12.29
N LEU A 39 9.47 -0.84 11.32
CA LEU A 39 9.47 0.38 10.54
C LEU A 39 9.23 1.60 11.42
N ARG A 40 9.96 2.67 11.10
CA ARG A 40 9.76 4.03 11.57
C ARG A 40 8.88 4.82 10.61
N SER A 41 9.13 4.68 9.30
CA SER A 41 8.35 5.35 8.28
C SER A 41 8.34 4.54 6.99
N VAL A 42 7.22 4.59 6.29
CA VAL A 42 7.06 4.11 4.93
C VAL A 42 6.42 5.22 4.10
N SER A 43 6.95 5.47 2.92
CA SER A 43 6.43 6.50 2.02
C SER A 43 6.69 6.11 0.58
N ALA A 44 5.77 6.46 -0.30
CA ALA A 44 5.92 6.39 -1.73
C ALA A 44 6.22 7.78 -2.31
N GLU A 45 7.04 7.84 -3.34
CA GLU A 45 7.41 9.07 -4.03
C GLU A 45 7.11 8.91 -5.51
N PHE A 46 6.42 9.89 -6.10
CA PHE A 46 6.13 9.95 -7.52
C PHE A 46 6.20 11.40 -8.01
N GLY A 47 7.01 11.66 -9.03
CA GLY A 47 7.11 12.99 -9.65
C GLY A 47 7.51 14.11 -8.68
N GLY A 48 8.27 13.81 -7.63
CA GLY A 48 8.67 14.76 -6.58
C GLY A 48 7.65 14.98 -5.46
N PHE A 49 6.48 14.34 -5.53
CA PHE A 49 5.50 14.31 -4.45
C PHE A 49 5.69 13.07 -3.59
N GLN A 50 5.50 13.22 -2.27
CA GLN A 50 5.60 12.14 -1.30
C GLN A 50 4.23 11.81 -0.70
N PHE A 51 3.96 10.51 -0.56
CA PHE A 51 2.72 9.93 -0.05
C PHE A 51 3.03 8.96 1.11
N PRO A 52 2.34 9.07 2.26
CA PRO A 52 1.49 10.20 2.64
C PRO A 52 2.30 11.50 2.75
N ALA A 53 1.63 12.64 2.57
CA ALA A 53 2.26 13.96 2.63
C ALA A 53 2.94 14.23 3.98
N VAL A 54 2.32 13.76 5.07
CA VAL A 54 2.94 13.74 6.40
C VAL A 54 3.51 12.34 6.64
N PRO A 55 4.84 12.19 6.74
CA PRO A 55 5.46 10.89 6.98
C PRO A 55 5.00 10.29 8.31
N TYR A 56 5.16 8.98 8.44
CA TYR A 56 4.89 8.31 9.70
C TYR A 56 6.08 8.46 10.67
N ASP A 57 5.79 8.48 11.97
CA ASP A 57 6.79 8.30 13.03
C ASP A 57 6.34 7.12 13.90
N LEU A 58 6.47 5.93 13.31
CA LEU A 58 5.99 4.69 13.88
C LEU A 58 6.92 4.23 15.00
N ASP A 59 6.34 3.82 16.12
CA ASP A 59 7.05 3.11 17.19
C ASP A 59 6.14 2.02 17.75
N PHE A 60 6.35 0.79 17.26
CA PHE A 60 5.56 -0.37 17.67
C PHE A 60 5.78 -0.76 19.14
N ALA A 61 6.93 -0.43 19.72
CA ALA A 61 7.21 -0.71 21.13
C ALA A 61 6.46 0.27 22.07
N LYS A 62 6.31 1.53 21.65
CA LYS A 62 5.57 2.55 22.42
C LYS A 62 4.09 2.66 22.07
N GLY A 63 3.60 1.91 21.08
CA GLY A 63 2.21 1.97 20.64
C GLY A 63 1.90 3.07 19.61
N ASN A 64 2.93 3.76 19.09
CA ASN A 64 2.77 4.81 18.09
C ASN A 64 2.60 4.21 16.69
N PHE A 65 1.59 3.37 16.48
CA PHE A 65 1.26 2.82 15.16
C PHE A 65 -0.22 3.00 14.81
N VAL A 66 -0.98 3.68 15.67
CA VAL A 66 -2.43 3.91 15.55
C VAL A 66 -2.76 4.59 14.23
N ARG A 67 -1.95 5.57 13.81
CA ARG A 67 -2.17 6.29 12.57
C ARG A 67 -2.07 5.36 11.35
N ALA A 68 -1.04 4.53 11.27
CA ALA A 68 -0.91 3.57 10.17
C ALA A 68 -2.05 2.54 10.18
N TYR A 69 -2.53 2.12 11.35
CA TYR A 69 -3.70 1.26 11.47
C TYR A 69 -4.96 1.93 10.91
N VAL A 70 -5.25 3.17 11.31
CA VAL A 70 -6.42 3.92 10.81
C VAL A 70 -6.32 4.18 9.31
N ASP A 71 -5.15 4.61 8.83
CA ASP A 71 -4.90 4.86 7.41
C ASP A 71 -5.10 3.59 6.56
N THR A 72 -4.88 2.40 7.12
CA THR A 72 -5.19 1.13 6.44
C THR A 72 -6.69 0.91 6.27
N TYR A 73 -7.53 1.31 7.21
CA TYR A 73 -9.00 1.22 7.07
C TYR A 73 -9.51 2.26 6.07
N VAL A 74 -9.07 3.51 6.21
CA VAL A 74 -9.45 4.61 5.31
C VAL A 74 -8.96 4.32 3.90
N GLY A 75 -7.70 3.92 3.76
CA GLY A 75 -7.10 3.60 2.47
C GLY A 75 -7.69 2.37 1.79
N MET A 76 -8.52 1.57 2.47
CA MET A 76 -9.28 0.45 1.91
C MET A 76 -10.76 0.81 1.65
N ASP A 77 -11.11 2.09 1.74
CA ASP A 77 -12.47 2.63 1.56
C ASP A 77 -13.49 2.01 2.54
N LEU A 78 -13.03 1.67 3.76
CA LEU A 78 -13.85 1.06 4.82
C LEU A 78 -14.39 2.09 5.84
N ASP A 79 -14.19 3.37 5.59
CA ASP A 79 -14.62 4.50 6.45
C ASP A 79 -15.97 5.11 6.04
N ASN A 80 -16.53 4.75 4.88
CA ASN A 80 -17.81 5.25 4.40
C ASN A 80 -19.04 4.58 5.07
N TRP A 81 -19.53 5.19 6.15
CA TRP A 81 -20.76 4.85 6.90
C TRP A 81 -21.99 5.60 6.33
N PRO A 82 -23.13 4.92 5.99
CA PRO A 82 -24.04 4.42 7.03
C PRO A 82 -24.50 2.95 6.93
N ASN A 83 -23.96 2.16 6.00
CA ASN A 83 -24.32 0.75 5.82
C ASN A 83 -23.24 -0.21 6.35
N SER A 84 -22.84 0.07 7.59
CA SER A 84 -21.82 -0.52 8.47
C SER A 84 -21.55 -2.03 8.49
N ASP A 85 -22.45 -2.84 7.96
CA ASP A 85 -22.64 -4.19 8.51
C ASP A 85 -21.94 -5.32 7.73
N GLN A 86 -21.18 -5.05 6.66
CA GLN A 86 -20.66 -6.16 5.84
C GLN A 86 -19.24 -6.01 5.24
N ARG A 87 -18.53 -4.90 5.46
CA ARG A 87 -17.13 -4.77 5.00
C ARG A 87 -16.27 -4.25 6.14
N THR A 88 -15.74 -5.19 6.94
CA THR A 88 -14.70 -4.88 7.91
C THR A 88 -13.44 -5.64 7.53
N LEU A 89 -12.30 -4.98 7.70
CA LEU A 89 -11.04 -5.68 7.84
C LEU A 89 -11.09 -6.32 9.23
N ASP A 90 -11.24 -7.64 9.31
CA ASP A 90 -11.22 -8.40 10.57
C ASP A 90 -9.78 -8.51 11.08
N ILE A 91 -9.17 -7.35 11.33
CA ILE A 91 -7.79 -7.19 11.81
C ILE A 91 -7.85 -6.25 12.98
N SER A 92 -7.77 -6.79 14.20
CA SER A 92 -7.66 -5.96 15.38
C SER A 92 -6.35 -5.18 15.40
N MET A 93 -6.31 -4.06 16.11
CA MET A 93 -5.09 -3.29 16.36
C MET A 93 -3.95 -4.14 16.98
N LYS A 94 -4.31 -5.18 17.74
CA LYS A 94 -3.36 -6.14 18.32
C LYS A 94 -2.77 -7.06 17.25
N GLU A 95 -3.57 -7.54 16.31
CA GLU A 95 -3.10 -8.33 15.17
C GLU A 95 -2.28 -7.51 14.20
N PHE A 96 -2.66 -6.25 13.96
CA PHE A 96 -1.88 -5.31 13.15
C PHE A 96 -0.45 -5.15 13.68
N SER A 97 -0.28 -5.09 15.00
CA SER A 97 1.06 -4.99 15.63
C SER A 97 1.89 -6.28 15.57
N LYS A 98 1.31 -7.42 15.18
CA LYS A 98 1.96 -8.74 15.33
C LYS A 98 2.08 -9.53 14.03
N SER A 99 0.99 -9.69 13.31
CA SER A 99 0.88 -10.70 12.24
C SER A 99 0.18 -10.20 10.97
N SER A 100 -0.48 -9.04 11.03
CA SER A 100 -1.31 -8.54 9.93
C SER A 100 -1.04 -7.06 9.67
N CYS A 101 0.24 -6.70 9.55
CA CYS A 101 0.66 -5.32 9.31
C CYS A 101 0.67 -5.01 7.80
N PHE A 102 -0.27 -4.17 7.38
CA PHE A 102 -0.35 -3.64 6.01
C PHE A 102 -0.23 -2.12 6.06
N PHE A 103 0.54 -1.56 5.13
CA PHE A 103 0.61 -0.12 4.92
C PHE A 103 -0.09 0.21 3.62
N VAL A 104 -1.21 0.92 3.73
CA VAL A 104 -2.00 1.35 2.58
C VAL A 104 -1.73 2.82 2.34
N ILE A 105 -1.13 3.12 1.19
CA ILE A 105 -0.78 4.48 0.79
C ILE A 105 -1.67 4.85 -0.40
N PRO A 106 -2.69 5.69 -0.19
CA PRO A 106 -3.40 6.31 -1.31
C PRO A 106 -2.43 7.27 -2.01
N MET A 107 -2.36 7.15 -3.32
CA MET A 107 -1.44 7.91 -4.19
C MET A 107 -2.17 8.99 -4.99
N THR A 108 -3.50 8.96 -5.02
CA THR A 108 -4.32 10.01 -5.63
C THR A 108 -4.48 11.19 -4.65
N SER A 109 -4.43 12.40 -5.21
CA SER A 109 -4.44 13.65 -4.42
C SER A 109 -5.83 14.26 -4.24
N THR A 110 -6.86 13.63 -4.78
CA THR A 110 -8.24 14.13 -4.67
C THR A 110 -8.82 13.72 -3.32
N LEU A 111 -8.85 14.68 -2.40
CA LEU A 111 -9.69 14.67 -1.19
C LEU A 111 -11.20 14.61 -1.50
N GLU A 112 -11.57 14.60 -2.77
CA GLU A 112 -12.94 14.58 -3.24
C GLU A 112 -13.15 13.30 -4.05
N ASP A 113 -14.18 12.56 -3.65
CA ASP A 113 -14.84 11.43 -4.29
C ASP A 113 -15.46 11.83 -5.65
N THR A 114 -14.75 12.67 -6.39
CA THR A 114 -15.14 13.10 -7.72
C THR A 114 -14.65 11.99 -8.64
N ASN A 115 -15.58 11.35 -9.35
CA ASN A 115 -15.34 10.50 -10.52
C ASN A 115 -14.69 11.31 -11.68
N GLY A 116 -13.71 12.15 -11.38
CA GLY A 116 -12.90 12.89 -12.30
C GLY A 116 -11.77 11.99 -12.77
N LEU A 117 -11.64 11.85 -14.09
CA LEU A 117 -10.51 11.16 -14.68
C LEU A 117 -9.23 11.89 -14.27
N GLU A 118 -8.43 11.30 -13.39
CA GLU A 118 -7.10 11.83 -13.11
C GLU A 118 -6.22 11.58 -14.34
N LEU A 119 -5.51 12.61 -14.78
CA LEU A 119 -4.61 12.47 -15.92
C LEU A 119 -3.59 11.37 -15.62
N ILE A 120 -3.48 10.42 -16.53
CA ILE A 120 -2.48 9.37 -16.46
C ILE A 120 -1.09 10.02 -16.47
N ARG A 121 -0.44 10.02 -15.31
CA ARG A 121 0.92 10.52 -15.17
C ARG A 121 1.88 9.38 -15.41
N GLN A 122 2.78 9.57 -16.37
CA GLN A 122 3.86 8.63 -16.61
C GLN A 122 5.04 8.92 -15.69
N GLY A 123 5.53 7.93 -14.94
CA GLY A 123 6.65 8.12 -14.02
C GLY A 123 7.09 6.84 -13.32
N THR A 124 8.01 7.01 -12.37
CA THR A 124 8.52 5.93 -11.54
C THR A 124 8.09 6.16 -10.11
N THR A 125 7.41 5.18 -9.52
CA THR A 125 7.07 5.19 -8.10
C THR A 125 8.21 4.58 -7.30
N THR A 126 8.74 5.34 -6.35
CA THR A 126 9.81 4.91 -5.45
C THR A 126 9.25 4.71 -4.05
N VAL A 127 9.45 3.53 -3.46
CA VAL A 127 9.09 3.29 -2.06
C VAL A 127 10.33 3.44 -1.18
N ARG A 128 10.21 4.30 -0.16
CA ARG A 128 11.22 4.57 0.86
C ARG A 128 10.74 4.05 2.20
N CYS A 129 11.63 3.31 2.86
CA CYS A 129 11.39 2.73 4.18
C CYS A 129 12.51 3.16 5.13
N LEU A 130 12.15 3.57 6.33
CA LEU A 130 13.06 3.89 7.43
C LEU A 130 12.75 2.92 8.58
N PHE A 131 13.79 2.36 9.20
CA PHE A 131 13.66 1.36 10.25
C PHE A 131 14.15 1.93 11.59
N ASN A 132 13.46 1.59 12.68
CA ASN A 132 13.89 1.96 14.04
C ASN A 132 15.01 1.06 14.58
N GLN A 133 15.09 -0.16 14.06
CA GLN A 133 16.07 -1.16 14.45
C GLN A 133 16.78 -1.72 13.21
N PRO A 134 18.00 -2.27 13.38
CA PRO A 134 18.64 -3.04 12.32
C PRO A 134 17.72 -4.15 11.81
N VAL A 135 17.70 -4.34 10.49
CA VAL A 135 16.98 -5.44 9.85
C VAL A 135 17.53 -6.78 10.38
N LYS A 136 16.63 -7.75 10.64
CA LYS A 136 17.01 -9.10 11.10
C LYS A 136 18.02 -9.73 10.13
N ASP A 137 18.94 -10.56 10.63
CA ASP A 137 19.95 -11.26 9.80
C ASP A 137 19.34 -12.10 8.69
N THR A 138 18.13 -12.62 8.91
CA THR A 138 17.39 -13.41 7.91
C THR A 138 16.84 -12.57 6.76
N GLY A 139 16.75 -11.25 6.91
CA GLY A 139 16.13 -10.36 5.93
C GLY A 139 14.60 -10.32 5.99
N TYR A 140 14.04 -9.38 5.21
CA TYR A 140 12.62 -9.21 4.96
C TYR A 140 12.37 -9.13 3.46
N GLU A 141 11.32 -9.80 3.00
CA GLU A 141 10.75 -9.62 1.67
C GLU A 141 9.63 -8.57 1.74
N MET A 142 9.72 -7.56 0.89
CA MET A 142 8.70 -6.52 0.76
C MET A 142 7.78 -6.87 -0.40
N ILE A 143 6.50 -7.08 -0.11
CA ILE A 143 5.47 -7.32 -1.12
C ILE A 143 4.74 -6.00 -1.33
N ILE A 144 4.68 -5.55 -2.58
CA ILE A 144 4.01 -4.32 -2.98
C ILE A 144 2.94 -4.68 -4.00
N MET A 145 1.69 -4.41 -3.67
CA MET A 145 0.57 -4.48 -4.60
C MET A 145 0.18 -3.06 -4.99
N GLY A 146 0.23 -2.77 -6.29
CA GLY A 146 -0.23 -1.50 -6.85
C GLY A 146 -1.55 -1.67 -7.56
N GLU A 147 -2.51 -0.81 -7.24
CA GLU A 147 -3.79 -0.69 -7.94
C GLU A 147 -3.69 0.42 -8.98
N PHE A 148 -4.22 0.19 -10.17
CA PHE A 148 -4.14 1.11 -11.30
C PHE A 148 -5.49 1.17 -11.99
N ASP A 149 -5.90 2.38 -12.38
CA ASP A 149 -7.04 2.54 -13.26
C ASP A 149 -6.69 2.10 -14.69
N ALA A 150 -7.68 1.52 -15.37
CA ALA A 150 -7.60 1.16 -16.77
C ALA A 150 -8.74 1.87 -17.52
N ILE A 151 -8.38 2.67 -18.54
CA ILE A 151 -9.37 3.34 -19.39
C ILE A 151 -9.67 2.45 -20.59
N MET A 152 -10.95 2.17 -20.79
CA MET A 152 -11.45 1.54 -22.02
C MET A 152 -12.30 2.56 -22.77
N SER A 153 -11.98 2.82 -24.03
CA SER A 153 -12.74 3.70 -24.91
C SER A 153 -13.38 2.91 -26.05
N ILE A 154 -14.58 3.33 -26.43
CA ILE A 154 -15.32 2.78 -27.57
C ILE A 154 -15.52 3.91 -28.56
N ASN A 155 -14.97 3.75 -29.76
CA ASN A 155 -15.18 4.71 -30.84
C ASN A 155 -16.58 4.54 -31.46
N ALA A 156 -17.03 5.52 -32.24
CA ALA A 156 -18.33 5.47 -32.93
C ALA A 156 -18.50 4.20 -33.79
N ASP A 157 -17.39 3.67 -34.31
CA ASP A 157 -17.33 2.42 -35.09
C ASP A 157 -17.36 1.14 -34.23
N ARG A 158 -17.65 1.26 -32.92
CA ARG A 158 -17.64 0.18 -31.92
C ARG A 158 -16.29 -0.54 -31.78
N VAL A 159 -15.22 0.10 -32.21
CA VAL A 159 -13.85 -0.37 -31.99
C VAL A 159 -13.46 -0.05 -30.55
N LEU A 160 -13.10 -1.11 -29.81
CA LEU A 160 -12.58 -1.03 -28.45
C LEU A 160 -11.09 -0.68 -28.49
N SER A 161 -10.69 0.31 -27.70
CA SER A 161 -9.30 0.60 -27.38
C SER A 161 -9.11 0.61 -25.87
N THR A 162 -8.08 -0.08 -25.40
CA THR A 162 -7.75 -0.20 -23.98
C THR A 162 -6.38 0.39 -23.70
N ASP A 163 -6.24 1.18 -22.66
CA ASP A 163 -4.94 1.65 -22.18
C ASP A 163 -4.24 0.51 -21.43
N GLY A 164 -3.31 -0.18 -22.11
CA GLY A 164 -2.64 -1.37 -21.57
C GLY A 164 -2.23 -2.42 -22.60
N SER A 165 -2.60 -2.29 -23.87
CA SER A 165 -2.02 -3.09 -24.94
C SER A 165 -0.61 -2.58 -25.25
N VAL A 166 0.39 -3.33 -24.81
CA VAL A 166 1.69 -3.41 -25.51
C VAL A 166 1.49 -3.96 -26.91
#